data_AF-A0AAU5XDI6-F1
#
_entry.id   AF-A0AAU5XDI6-F1
#
_cell.length_a   1.000
_cell.length_b   1.000
_cell.length_c   1.000
_cell.angle_alpha   90.00
_cell.angle_beta   90.00
_cell.angle_gamma   90.00
#
_symmetry.space_group_name_H-M   'P 1'
#
loop_
_entity.id
_entity.type
_entity.pdbx_description
1 polymer ?
#
loop_
_entity_poly.entity_id
_entity_poly.type
_entity_poly.pdbx_seq_one_letter_code
_entity_poly.pdbx_strand_id
1 'polypeptide(L)'
;MHDVAGDFARNGPGALAEWRSAIETEFGGLDDLLRDVQRRFHTTAEARLDALIEAPPADPEASVVAVLDEVAEIHPDLKRLLDAYADHPAVAEGTARLHRAVRAATGVDLTRTRNRTQSGRSRYEEKGPSHDRKPAYRARLRPVRAWLH
;
A
#
# COMPACT_ATOMS: atom_id res chain seq x y z
N MET A 1 -0.11 -11.34 -18.09
CA MET A 1 -0.86 -10.05 -18.19
C MET A 1 -1.19 -9.53 -16.77
N HIS A 2 -0.24 -9.11 -15.93
CA HIS A 2 0.84 -8.13 -16.15
C HIS A 2 2.19 -8.64 -15.65
N ASP A 3 2.90 -9.37 -16.52
CA ASP A 3 4.24 -9.88 -16.18
C ASP A 3 5.20 -8.72 -15.92
N VAL A 4 4.99 -7.57 -16.57
CA VAL A 4 5.67 -6.28 -16.31
C VAL A 4 5.52 -5.81 -14.85
N ALA A 5 4.31 -5.85 -14.28
CA ALA A 5 4.08 -5.37 -12.92
C ALA A 5 4.68 -6.32 -11.88
N GLY A 6 4.54 -7.63 -12.10
CA GLY A 6 5.19 -8.64 -11.26
C GLY A 6 6.71 -8.58 -11.34
N ASP A 7 7.26 -8.30 -12.53
CA ASP A 7 8.70 -8.16 -12.72
C ASP A 7 9.25 -6.88 -12.10
N PHE A 8 8.56 -5.76 -12.28
CA PHE A 8 8.83 -4.53 -11.53
C PHE A 8 8.77 -4.76 -10.02
N ALA A 9 7.78 -5.50 -9.52
CA ALA A 9 7.63 -5.75 -8.10
C ALA A 9 8.78 -6.59 -7.51
N ARG A 10 9.49 -7.38 -8.33
CA ARG A 10 10.66 -8.19 -7.94
C ARG A 10 11.98 -7.46 -8.12
N ASN A 11 12.12 -6.72 -9.22
CA ASN A 11 13.39 -6.22 -9.72
C ASN A 11 13.49 -4.67 -9.70
N GLY A 12 12.40 -4.00 -9.34
CA GLY A 12 12.32 -2.54 -9.22
C GLY A 12 12.28 -1.81 -10.58
N PRO A 13 12.51 -0.48 -10.57
CA PRO A 13 12.39 0.36 -11.77
C PRO A 13 13.30 -0.04 -12.93
N GLY A 14 14.45 -0.67 -12.64
CA GLY A 14 15.38 -1.13 -13.68
C GLY A 14 14.76 -2.14 -14.65
N ALA A 15 13.82 -2.97 -14.18
CA ALA A 15 13.15 -3.96 -15.02
C ALA A 15 12.32 -3.32 -16.15
N LEU A 16 11.73 -2.14 -15.93
CA LEU A 16 10.91 -1.47 -16.95
C LEU A 16 11.71 -1.10 -18.19
N ALA A 17 13.03 -0.95 -18.08
CA ALA A 17 13.89 -0.71 -19.24
C ALA A 17 13.89 -1.91 -20.21
N GLU A 18 13.83 -3.13 -19.68
CA GLU A 18 13.77 -4.37 -20.47
C GLU A 18 12.40 -4.54 -21.12
N TRP A 19 11.34 -4.10 -20.45
CA TRP A 19 9.97 -4.17 -20.95
C TRP A 19 9.59 -3.03 -21.90
N ARG A 20 10.42 -1.99 -22.07
CA ARG A 20 10.07 -0.78 -22.82
C ARG A 20 9.49 -1.07 -24.21
N SER A 21 10.11 -1.95 -25.00
CA SER A 21 9.61 -2.28 -26.34
C SER A 21 8.23 -2.95 -26.31
N ALA A 22 7.98 -3.83 -25.33
CA ALA A 22 6.69 -4.48 -25.16
C ALA A 22 5.64 -3.49 -24.65
N ILE A 23 6.02 -2.60 -23.73
CA ILE A 23 5.15 -1.54 -23.20
C ILE A 23 4.68 -0.61 -24.33
N GLU A 24 5.59 -0.15 -25.18
CA GLU A 24 5.25 0.67 -26.35
C GLU A 24 4.34 -0.09 -27.33
N THR A 25 4.60 -1.37 -27.57
CA THR A 25 3.84 -2.16 -28.55
C THR A 25 2.43 -2.51 -28.05
N GLU A 26 2.30 -2.91 -26.79
CA GLU A 26 1.05 -3.42 -26.23
C GLU A 26 0.16 -2.30 -25.65
N PHE A 27 0.77 -1.28 -25.05
CA PHE A 27 0.03 -0.23 -24.35
C PHE A 27 0.13 1.13 -25.03
N GLY A 28 1.12 1.36 -25.89
CA GLY A 28 1.37 2.69 -26.47
C GLY A 28 2.23 3.60 -25.58
N GLY A 29 2.84 3.03 -24.54
CA GLY A 29 3.76 3.74 -23.64
C GLY A 29 3.48 3.51 -22.16
N LEU A 30 4.35 4.08 -21.31
CA LEU A 30 4.27 3.95 -19.86
C LEU A 30 2.98 4.55 -19.28
N ASP A 31 2.53 5.69 -19.80
CA ASP A 31 1.30 6.34 -19.36
C ASP A 31 0.09 5.43 -19.48
N ASP A 32 -0.04 4.75 -20.61
CA ASP A 32 -1.16 3.87 -20.90
C ASP A 32 -1.08 2.55 -20.13
N LEU A 33 0.13 2.03 -19.90
CA LEU A 33 0.34 0.94 -18.94
C LEU A 33 -0.13 1.34 -17.53
N LEU A 34 0.26 2.53 -17.05
CA LEU A 34 -0.14 3.01 -15.72
C LEU A 34 -1.65 3.20 -15.63
N ARG A 35 -2.30 3.75 -16.67
CA ARG A 35 -3.76 3.87 -16.74
C ARG A 35 -4.46 2.51 -16.73
N ASP A 36 -3.90 1.52 -17.41
CA ASP A 36 -4.44 0.15 -17.44
C ASP A 36 -4.35 -0.51 -16.07
N VAL A 37 -3.18 -0.42 -15.43
CA VAL A 37 -2.94 -0.90 -14.07
C VAL A 37 -3.89 -0.24 -13.06
N GLN A 38 -4.07 1.08 -13.16
CA GLN A 38 -5.04 1.80 -12.34
C GLN A 38 -6.47 1.35 -12.57
N ARG A 39 -6.88 1.21 -13.84
CA ARG A 39 -8.24 0.77 -14.19
C ARG A 39 -8.53 -0.57 -13.51
N ARG A 40 -7.60 -1.51 -13.60
CA ARG A 40 -7.77 -2.84 -12.99
C ARG A 40 -7.83 -2.78 -11.46
N PHE A 41 -6.95 -2.01 -10.83
CA PHE A 41 -6.99 -1.82 -9.38
C PHE A 41 -8.32 -1.18 -8.92
N HIS A 42 -8.76 -0.12 -9.60
CA HIS A 42 -9.99 0.59 -9.25
C HIS A 42 -11.25 -0.24 -9.52
N THR A 43 -11.32 -1.02 -10.60
CA THR A 43 -12.46 -1.91 -10.85
C THR A 43 -12.66 -2.91 -9.71
N THR A 44 -11.57 -3.50 -9.18
CA THR A 44 -11.67 -4.39 -8.02
C THR A 44 -12.12 -3.62 -6.76
N ALA A 45 -11.62 -2.40 -6.56
CA ALA A 45 -12.02 -1.56 -5.43
C ALA A 45 -13.49 -1.16 -5.49
N GLU A 46 -13.96 -0.66 -6.64
CA GLU A 46 -15.35 -0.26 -6.88
C GLU A 46 -16.31 -1.44 -6.63
N ALA A 47 -16.00 -2.62 -7.18
CA ALA A 47 -16.81 -3.82 -6.96
C ALA A 47 -16.92 -4.23 -5.48
N ARG A 48 -15.90 -3.95 -4.66
CA ARG A 48 -15.94 -4.20 -3.21
C ARG A 48 -16.62 -3.09 -2.44
N LEU A 49 -16.54 -1.84 -2.91
CA LEU A 49 -17.23 -0.71 -2.32
C LEU A 49 -18.75 -0.78 -2.52
N ASP A 50 -19.22 -1.37 -3.62
CA ASP A 50 -20.65 -1.59 -3.85
C ASP A 50 -21.30 -2.36 -2.68
N ALA A 51 -20.60 -3.34 -2.11
CA ALA A 51 -21.09 -4.06 -0.93
C ALA A 51 -21.25 -3.17 0.33
N LEU A 52 -20.40 -2.14 0.48
CA LEU A 52 -20.53 -1.16 1.58
C LEU A 52 -21.71 -0.20 1.37
N ILE A 53 -22.10 0.04 0.12
CA ILE A 53 -23.26 0.88 -0.21
C ILE A 53 -24.55 0.11 0.10
N GLU A 54 -24.60 -1.17 -0.24
CA GLU A 54 -25.75 -2.04 0.03
C GLU A 54 -25.96 -2.29 1.54
N ALA A 55 -24.87 -2.41 2.30
CA ALA A 55 -24.88 -2.58 3.74
C ALA A 55 -23.99 -1.54 4.44
N PRO A 56 -24.50 -0.31 4.68
CA PRO A 56 -23.72 0.77 5.27
C PRO A 56 -23.16 0.39 6.65
N PRO A 57 -21.83 0.43 6.85
CA PRO A 57 -21.21 0.10 8.13
C PRO A 57 -21.35 1.25 9.13
N ALA A 58 -21.16 0.95 10.41
CA ALA A 58 -21.16 1.96 11.47
C ALA A 58 -20.01 2.98 11.34
N ASP A 59 -18.88 2.57 10.76
CA ASP A 59 -17.74 3.42 10.43
C ASP A 59 -17.39 3.29 8.93
N PRO A 60 -18.04 4.10 8.07
CA PRO A 60 -17.78 4.09 6.62
C PRO A 60 -16.34 4.38 6.26
N GLU A 61 -15.65 5.21 7.03
CA GLU A 61 -14.27 5.57 6.72
C GLU A 61 -13.32 4.40 6.96
N ALA A 62 -13.42 3.75 8.12
CA ALA A 62 -12.61 2.57 8.41
C ALA A 62 -12.88 1.43 7.43
N SER A 63 -14.14 1.21 7.06
CA SER A 63 -14.51 0.16 6.10
C SER A 63 -14.01 0.45 4.69
N VAL A 64 -14.06 1.70 4.22
CA VAL A 64 -13.50 2.08 2.91
C VAL A 64 -11.98 1.87 2.90
N VAL A 65 -11.27 2.23 3.97
CA VAL A 65 -9.82 1.97 4.07
C VAL A 65 -9.53 0.48 4.03
N ALA A 66 -10.27 -0.32 4.80
CA ALA A 66 -10.12 -1.77 4.81
C ALA A 66 -10.32 -2.38 3.41
N VAL A 67 -11.32 -1.93 2.65
CA VAL A 67 -11.52 -2.37 1.27
C VAL A 67 -10.31 -2.04 0.38
N LEU A 68 -9.74 -0.83 0.49
CA LEU A 68 -8.58 -0.46 -0.30
C LEU A 68 -7.32 -1.27 0.08
N ASP A 69 -7.17 -1.59 1.37
CA ASP A 69 -6.09 -2.45 1.86
C ASP A 69 -6.28 -3.90 1.38
N GLU A 70 -7.50 -4.45 1.42
CA GLU A 70 -7.83 -5.76 0.85
C GLU A 70 -7.51 -5.84 -0.64
N VAL A 71 -7.86 -4.81 -1.42
CA VAL A 71 -7.55 -4.77 -2.86
C VAL A 71 -6.04 -4.72 -3.09
N ALA A 72 -5.29 -4.01 -2.24
CA ALA A 72 -3.84 -4.00 -2.27
C ALA A 72 -3.23 -5.38 -1.94
N GLU A 73 -3.86 -6.17 -1.08
CA GLU A 73 -3.46 -7.56 -0.79
C GLU A 73 -3.78 -8.52 -1.95
N ILE A 74 -4.88 -8.30 -2.67
CA ILE A 74 -5.25 -9.08 -3.86
C ILE A 74 -4.30 -8.76 -5.03
N HIS A 75 -3.85 -7.51 -5.14
CA HIS A 75 -3.03 -7.02 -6.25
C HIS A 75 -1.75 -6.31 -5.76
N PRO A 76 -0.84 -7.00 -5.06
CA PRO A 76 0.33 -6.38 -4.43
C PRO A 76 1.29 -5.79 -5.47
N ASP A 77 1.43 -6.43 -6.63
CA ASP A 77 2.32 -5.99 -7.69
C ASP A 77 1.81 -4.70 -8.37
N LEU A 78 0.49 -4.62 -8.60
CA LEU A 78 -0.14 -3.41 -9.12
C LEU A 78 0.00 -2.27 -8.12
N LYS A 79 -0.24 -2.55 -6.82
CA LYS A 79 -0.09 -1.56 -5.76
C LYS A 79 1.33 -1.01 -5.70
N ARG A 80 2.34 -1.86 -5.75
CA ARG A 80 3.76 -1.43 -5.75
C ARG A 80 4.10 -0.55 -6.95
N LEU A 81 3.61 -0.91 -8.13
CA LEU A 81 3.84 -0.11 -9.34
C LEU A 81 3.16 1.27 -9.21
N LEU A 82 1.91 1.32 -8.76
CA LEU A 82 1.20 2.58 -8.55
C LEU A 82 1.83 3.46 -7.47
N ASP A 83 2.34 2.86 -6.38
CA ASP A 83 3.04 3.59 -5.33
C ASP A 83 4.37 4.18 -5.82
N ALA A 84 5.12 3.42 -6.61
CA ALA A 84 6.39 3.89 -7.15
C ALA A 84 6.21 5.04 -8.15
N TYR A 85 5.05 5.11 -8.80
CA TYR A 85 4.69 6.17 -9.76
C TYR A 85 3.62 7.11 -9.21
N ALA A 86 3.50 7.26 -7.89
CA ALA A 86 2.44 8.07 -7.27
C ALA A 86 2.41 9.53 -7.77
N ASP A 87 3.57 10.10 -8.05
CA ASP A 87 3.74 11.48 -8.55
C ASP A 87 3.62 11.59 -10.09
N HIS A 88 3.46 10.47 -10.79
CA HIS A 88 3.30 10.47 -12.23
C HIS A 88 1.93 11.07 -12.61
N PRO A 89 1.83 12.00 -13.59
CA PRO A 89 0.57 12.67 -13.92
C PRO A 89 -0.60 11.72 -14.20
N ALA A 90 -0.34 10.66 -14.97
CA ALA A 90 -1.34 9.61 -15.24
C ALA A 90 -1.85 8.95 -13.95
N VAL A 91 -0.98 8.73 -12.96
CA VAL A 91 -1.35 8.09 -11.69
C VAL A 91 -2.09 9.07 -10.77
N ALA A 92 -1.62 10.31 -10.70
CA ALA A 92 -2.24 11.36 -9.90
C ALA A 92 -3.69 11.64 -10.36
N GLU A 93 -3.92 11.70 -11.68
CA GLU A 93 -5.26 11.91 -12.24
C GLU A 93 -6.20 10.76 -11.88
N GLY A 94 -5.76 9.51 -12.07
CA GLY A 94 -6.56 8.33 -11.74
C GLY A 94 -6.87 8.23 -10.24
N THR A 95 -5.92 8.58 -9.38
CA THR A 95 -6.11 8.62 -7.93
C THR A 95 -7.13 9.68 -7.53
N ALA A 96 -7.05 10.87 -8.12
CA ALA A 96 -8.03 11.92 -7.90
C ALA A 96 -9.44 11.50 -8.38
N ARG A 97 -9.54 10.76 -9.49
CA ARG A 97 -10.80 10.19 -9.97
C ARG A 97 -11.38 9.19 -8.97
N LEU A 98 -10.57 8.26 -8.46
CA LEU A 98 -11.01 7.31 -7.43
C LEU A 98 -11.52 8.05 -6.18
N HIS A 99 -10.77 9.05 -5.69
CA HIS A 99 -11.20 9.83 -4.52
C HIS A 99 -12.56 10.51 -4.72
N ARG A 100 -12.81 11.06 -5.92
CA ARG A 100 -14.12 11.64 -6.26
C ARG A 100 -15.22 10.58 -6.31
N ALA A 101 -14.95 9.42 -6.89
CA ALA A 101 -15.92 8.32 -6.98
C ALA A 101 -16.28 7.79 -5.59
N VAL A 102 -15.29 7.52 -4.74
CA VAL A 102 -15.50 7.07 -3.35
C VAL A 102 -16.30 8.11 -2.57
N ARG A 103 -15.92 9.39 -2.65
CA ARG A 103 -16.66 10.45 -1.96
C ARG A 103 -18.10 10.55 -2.43
N ALA A 104 -18.35 10.42 -3.73
CA ALA A 104 -19.70 10.46 -4.27
C ALA A 104 -20.55 9.25 -3.82
N ALA A 105 -19.94 8.07 -3.76
CA ALA A 105 -20.64 6.83 -3.46
C ALA A 105 -20.88 6.58 -1.96
N THR A 106 -19.87 6.89 -1.12
CA THR A 106 -19.90 6.55 0.32
C THR A 106 -19.90 7.77 1.24
N GLY A 107 -19.71 8.98 0.69
CA GLY A 107 -19.53 10.21 1.47
C GLY A 107 -18.13 10.37 2.09
N VAL A 108 -17.25 9.37 1.97
CA VAL A 108 -15.92 9.36 2.59
C VAL A 108 -14.92 10.17 1.77
N ASP A 109 -14.17 11.07 2.43
CA ASP A 109 -13.10 11.84 1.83
C ASP A 109 -11.71 11.22 2.12
N LEU A 110 -11.25 10.41 1.17
CA LEU A 110 -9.95 9.73 1.25
C LEU A 110 -8.74 10.66 1.38
N THR A 111 -8.84 11.91 0.91
CA THR A 111 -7.73 12.87 1.03
C THR A 111 -7.52 13.27 2.50
N ARG A 112 -8.59 13.36 3.28
CA ARG A 112 -8.53 13.59 4.72
C ARG A 112 -8.09 12.36 5.49
N THR A 113 -8.53 11.17 5.06
CA THR A 113 -8.18 9.90 5.69
C THR A 113 -6.68 9.64 5.68
N ARG A 114 -6.02 9.82 4.52
CA ARG A 114 -4.56 9.64 4.39
C ARG A 114 -3.76 10.57 5.31
N ASN A 115 -4.15 11.84 5.39
CA ASN A 115 -3.46 12.83 6.23
C ASN A 115 -3.56 12.49 7.73
N ARG A 116 -4.67 11.88 8.17
CA ARG A 116 -4.86 11.44 9.55
C ARG A 116 -3.96 10.24 9.89
N THR A 117 -3.88 9.25 9.01
CA THR A 117 -3.03 8.07 9.20
C THR A 117 -1.55 8.45 9.24
N GLN A 118 -1.12 9.41 8.40
CA GLN A 118 0.26 9.90 8.38
C GLN A 118 0.61 10.72 9.65
N SER A 119 -0.32 11.55 10.12
CA SER A 119 -0.16 12.34 11.36
C SER A 119 -0.19 11.47 12.63
N GLY A 120 -0.94 10.36 12.61
CA GLY A 120 -0.97 9.38 13.69
C GLY A 120 0.34 8.61 13.84
N ARG A 121 0.98 8.24 12.72
CA ARG A 121 2.28 7.54 12.72
C ARG A 121 3.43 8.39 13.23
N SER A 122 3.44 9.70 12.90
CA SER A 122 4.49 10.64 13.33
C SER A 122 4.46 10.95 14.83
N ARG A 123 3.34 10.75 15.54
CA ARG A 123 3.20 11.13 16.96
C ARG A 123 3.72 10.06 17.95
N TYR A 124 4.03 8.84 17.48
CA TYR A 124 4.50 7.74 18.34
C TYR A 124 6.01 7.52 18.34
N GLU A 125 6.80 8.25 17.55
CA GLU A 125 8.27 8.13 17.54
C GLU A 125 9.00 9.14 18.45
N GLU A 126 8.30 10.15 19.01
CA GLU A 126 8.94 11.22 19.80
C GLU A 126 8.78 11.08 21.33
N LYS A 127 8.49 9.87 21.82
CA LYS A 127 8.69 9.51 23.23
C LYS A 127 9.59 8.30 23.33
N GLY A 128 10.86 8.51 22.97
CA GLY A 128 11.93 7.58 23.33
C GLY A 128 11.91 7.33 24.85
N PRO A 129 12.11 6.09 25.30
CA PRO A 129 12.15 5.77 26.71
C PRO A 129 13.28 6.57 27.37
N SER A 130 12.90 7.38 28.35
CA SER A 130 13.79 8.15 29.20
C SER A 130 14.84 7.22 29.80
N HIS A 131 16.07 7.34 29.31
CA HIS A 131 17.23 6.62 29.81
C HIS A 131 17.60 7.18 31.18
N ASP A 132 16.93 6.70 32.23
CA ASP A 132 17.43 6.87 33.59
C ASP A 132 18.38 5.71 33.90
N ARG A 133 19.69 6.00 33.80
CA ARG A 133 20.76 5.12 34.24
C ARG A 133 20.86 5.19 35.76
N LYS A 134 20.98 4.04 36.43
CA LYS A 134 22.14 3.69 37.30
C LYS A 134 22.06 2.24 37.85
N PRO A 135 23.17 1.67 38.37
CA PRO A 135 23.73 0.45 37.80
C PRO A 135 23.91 -0.73 38.78
N ALA A 136 24.34 -1.85 38.19
CA ALA A 136 25.20 -2.91 38.74
C ALA A 136 24.66 -3.82 39.87
N TYR A 137 24.52 -5.10 39.52
CA TYR A 137 25.13 -6.19 40.29
C TYR A 137 25.48 -7.38 39.39
N ARG A 138 26.74 -7.81 39.51
CA ARG A 138 27.31 -9.06 38.99
C ARG A 138 26.79 -10.26 39.79
N ALA A 139 26.52 -11.37 39.12
CA ALA A 139 26.89 -12.74 39.53
C ALA A 139 26.59 -13.69 38.35
N ARG A 140 27.58 -14.09 37.55
CA ARG A 140 28.28 -15.40 37.64
C ARG A 140 27.40 -16.52 38.20
N LEU A 141 26.96 -17.46 37.36
CA LEU A 141 27.11 -18.91 37.57
C LEU A 141 27.14 -19.64 36.21
N ARG A 142 27.82 -20.78 36.22
CA ARG A 142 28.50 -21.52 35.13
C ARG A 142 27.59 -22.52 34.37
N PRO A 143 28.06 -23.09 33.25
CA PRO A 143 27.31 -24.07 32.45
C PRO A 143 27.41 -25.48 33.05
N VAL A 144 26.36 -26.29 32.88
CA VAL A 144 26.43 -27.75 33.11
C VAL A 144 26.21 -28.46 31.78
N ARG A 145 27.30 -29.08 31.31
CA ARG A 145 27.30 -30.08 30.25
C ARG A 145 26.84 -31.43 30.80
N ALA A 146 26.16 -32.16 29.92
CA ALA A 146 25.74 -33.55 29.96
C ALA A 146 26.71 -34.54 30.63
N TRP A 147 26.16 -35.58 31.28
CA TRP A 147 26.65 -36.97 31.26
C TRP A 147 25.47 -37.95 31.38
N LEU A 148 25.61 -39.06 30.64
CA LEU A 148 24.69 -40.19 30.47
C LEU A 148 24.55 -41.05 31.74
N HIS A 149 23.44 -41.79 31.82
CA HIS A 149 23.42 -43.25 31.97
C HIS A 149 22.13 -43.83 31.37
#